data_AF-A0A1Y0CWD7-F1
#
_entry.id   AF-A0A1Y0CWD7-F1
#
_cell.length_a   1.000
_cell.length_b   1.000
_cell.length_c   1.000
_cell.angle_alpha   90.00
_cell.angle_beta   90.00
_cell.angle_gamma   90.00
#
_symmetry.space_group_name_H-M   'P 1'
#
loop_
_entity.id
_entity.type
_entity.pdbx_description
1 polymer ?
#
loop_
_entity_poly.entity_id
_entity_poly.type
_entity_poly.pdbx_seq_one_letter_code
_entity_poly.pdbx_strand_id
1 'polypeptide(L)'
;MTTHVNIQAETQAETQAPLTLEQMRIDIARLVNEAPEELELDDNLLDWGLDSMRIFNVSVEWNKTGLELRFADLAETPTLDGWWEIVQRQQRDLAAGKDLLAMANAAGGAR
;
A
#
# COMPACT_ATOMS: atom_id res chain seq x y z
N MET A 1 43.62 -7.87 -15.27
CA MET A 1 42.54 -8.73 -14.76
C MET A 1 41.60 -7.85 -13.97
N THR A 2 40.40 -7.69 -14.52
CA THR A 2 39.18 -7.02 -14.06
C THR A 2 38.89 -7.41 -12.59
N THR A 3 38.50 -6.51 -11.70
CA THR A 3 37.12 -6.01 -11.58
C THR A 3 37.08 -4.69 -10.82
N HIS A 4 36.57 -3.64 -11.46
CA HIS A 4 36.07 -2.44 -10.79
C HIS A 4 34.68 -2.76 -10.23
N VAL A 5 34.53 -2.67 -8.91
CA VAL A 5 33.22 -2.72 -8.25
C VAL A 5 32.53 -1.39 -8.53
N ASN A 6 31.57 -1.41 -9.45
CA ASN A 6 30.75 -0.26 -9.81
C ASN A 6 29.56 -0.18 -8.85
N ILE A 7 29.71 0.53 -7.72
CA ILE A 7 28.62 0.83 -6.78
C ILE A 7 27.88 2.10 -7.21
N GLN A 8 27.22 2.06 -8.37
CA GLN A 8 26.18 3.03 -8.72
C GLN A 8 25.13 2.35 -9.60
N ALA A 9 23.86 2.57 -9.25
CA ALA A 9 22.65 2.35 -10.06
C ALA A 9 21.91 1.00 -9.95
N GLU A 10 21.41 0.67 -8.77
CA GLU A 10 20.15 -0.08 -8.58
C GLU A 10 19.45 0.56 -7.36
N THR A 11 18.60 1.58 -7.46
CA THR A 11 17.18 1.43 -7.80
C THR A 11 16.60 2.83 -8.00
N GLN A 12 16.80 3.44 -9.17
CA GLN A 12 16.07 4.65 -9.57
C GLN A 12 14.94 4.22 -10.51
N ALA A 13 14.04 3.39 -9.95
CA ALA A 13 12.76 2.99 -10.52
C ALA A 13 11.87 2.48 -9.38
N GLU A 14 11.75 3.24 -8.30
CA GLU A 14 10.74 2.99 -7.26
C GLU A 14 9.37 3.39 -7.82
N THR A 15 8.89 2.64 -8.81
CA THR A 15 7.46 2.57 -9.06
C THR A 15 6.92 1.89 -7.81
N GLN A 16 6.46 2.67 -6.83
CA GLN A 16 5.95 2.13 -5.57
C GLN A 16 4.97 1.01 -5.90
N ALA A 17 5.36 -0.22 -5.57
CA ALA A 17 4.58 -1.38 -5.91
C ALA A 17 3.19 -1.25 -5.26
N PRO A 18 2.11 -1.70 -5.93
CA PRO A 18 0.79 -1.66 -5.35
C PRO A 18 0.78 -2.45 -4.04
N LEU A 19 0.19 -1.88 -3.00
CA LEU A 19 0.01 -2.54 -1.71
C LEU A 19 -0.79 -3.83 -1.90
N THR A 20 -0.34 -4.93 -1.30
CA THR A 20 -1.01 -6.24 -1.36
C THR A 20 -1.62 -6.61 -0.01
N LEU A 21 -2.65 -7.45 -0.03
CA LEU A 21 -3.29 -7.98 1.19
C LEU A 21 -2.27 -8.68 2.11
N GLU A 22 -1.37 -9.47 1.51
CA GLU A 22 -0.31 -10.16 2.25
C GLU A 22 0.62 -9.17 2.94
N GLN A 23 1.05 -8.10 2.25
CA GLN A 23 1.89 -7.07 2.85
C GLN A 23 1.16 -6.34 3.98
N MET A 24 -0.13 -6.03 3.80
CA MET A 24 -0.94 -5.44 4.87
C MET A 24 -1.00 -6.35 6.09
N ARG A 25 -1.28 -7.64 5.91
CA ARG A 25 -1.32 -8.63 7.00
C ARG A 25 0.02 -8.68 7.75
N ILE A 26 1.12 -8.72 7.01
CA ILE A 26 2.48 -8.71 7.57
C ILE A 26 2.75 -7.43 8.36
N ASP A 27 2.38 -6.26 7.83
CA ASP A 27 2.61 -4.97 8.48
C ASP A 27 1.80 -4.88 9.79
N ILE A 28 0.54 -5.30 9.78
CA ILE A 28 -0.30 -5.27 10.97
C ILE A 28 0.16 -6.28 12.02
N ALA A 29 0.51 -7.50 11.61
CA ALA A 29 1.08 -8.51 12.51
C ALA A 29 2.33 -7.99 13.24
N ARG A 30 3.22 -7.28 12.54
CA ARG A 30 4.39 -6.63 13.15
C ARG A 30 4.01 -5.56 14.16
N LEU A 31 2.96 -4.79 13.91
CA LEU A 31 2.49 -3.76 14.84
C LEU A 31 1.95 -4.41 16.11
N VAL A 32 1.11 -5.44 16.00
CA VAL A 32 0.52 -6.15 17.16
C VAL A 32 1.47 -7.16 17.80
N ASN A 33 2.64 -7.40 17.20
CA ASN A 33 3.64 -8.38 17.65
C ASN A 33 3.13 -9.82 17.66
N GLU A 34 2.37 -10.18 16.62
CA GLU A 34 1.85 -11.53 16.38
C GLU A 34 2.33 -12.09 15.05
N ALA A 35 2.04 -13.37 14.80
CA ALA A 35 2.31 -13.98 13.51
C ALA A 35 1.23 -13.59 12.47
N PRO A 36 1.59 -13.32 11.20
CA PRO A 36 0.62 -12.95 10.18
C PRO A 36 -0.49 -13.98 10.01
N GLU A 37 -0.19 -15.27 10.19
CA GLU A 37 -1.15 -16.36 10.02
C GLU A 37 -2.28 -16.34 11.05
N GLU A 38 -2.06 -15.73 12.22
CA GLU A 38 -3.03 -15.67 13.33
C GLU A 38 -4.10 -14.58 13.13
N LEU A 39 -3.84 -13.58 12.28
CA LEU A 39 -4.78 -12.48 12.04
C LEU A 39 -5.81 -12.85 10.98
N GLU A 40 -7.04 -13.16 11.34
CA GLU A 40 -8.10 -13.44 10.37
C GLU A 40 -8.54 -12.16 9.61
N LEU A 41 -9.29 -12.33 8.52
CA LEU A 41 -9.68 -11.21 7.67
C LEU A 41 -10.74 -10.31 8.34
N ASP A 42 -11.69 -10.92 9.05
CA ASP A 42 -12.78 -10.24 9.74
C ASP A 42 -12.48 -9.91 11.20
N ASP A 43 -11.28 -10.23 11.68
CA ASP A 43 -10.84 -9.91 13.03
C ASP A 43 -10.85 -8.41 13.29
N ASN A 44 -11.38 -8.03 14.45
CA ASN A 44 -11.27 -6.67 14.94
C ASN A 44 -9.83 -6.41 15.41
N LEU A 45 -9.07 -5.66 14.62
CA LEU A 45 -7.67 -5.34 14.86
C LEU A 45 -7.47 -4.50 16.15
N LEU A 46 -8.50 -3.79 16.60
CA LEU A 46 -8.43 -3.08 17.89
C LEU A 46 -8.33 -4.05 19.08
N ASP A 47 -8.97 -5.22 18.99
CA ASP A 47 -8.91 -6.26 20.02
C ASP A 47 -7.53 -6.94 20.07
N TRP A 48 -6.80 -6.92 18.94
CA TRP A 48 -5.39 -7.33 18.83
C TRP A 48 -4.41 -6.26 19.35
N GLY A 49 -4.88 -5.15 19.90
CA GLY A 49 -4.03 -4.09 20.46
C GLY A 49 -3.51 -3.12 19.40
N LEU A 50 -4.17 -3.02 18.25
CA LEU A 50 -3.89 -1.96 17.29
C LEU A 50 -4.51 -0.64 17.78
N ASP A 51 -3.66 0.32 18.15
CA ASP A 51 -4.08 1.63 18.64
C ASP A 51 -4.08 2.71 17.55
N SER A 52 -4.67 3.87 17.86
CA SER A 52 -4.82 4.98 16.91
C SER A 52 -3.50 5.50 16.34
N MET A 53 -2.40 5.50 17.12
CA MET A 53 -1.09 5.95 16.62
C MET A 53 -0.53 4.94 15.63
N ARG A 54 -0.71 3.64 15.88
CA ARG A 54 -0.29 2.57 14.95
C ARG A 54 -1.09 2.63 13.65
N ILE A 55 -2.40 2.83 13.71
CA ILE A 55 -3.25 3.00 12.51
C ILE A 55 -2.83 4.23 11.72
N PHE A 56 -2.58 5.37 12.40
CA PHE A 56 -2.08 6.56 11.73
C PHE A 56 -0.75 6.31 11.03
N ASN A 57 0.23 5.72 11.74
CA ASN A 57 1.55 5.46 11.18
C ASN A 57 1.49 4.54 9.96
N VAL A 58 0.73 3.44 10.04
CA VAL A 58 0.63 2.51 8.91
C VAL A 58 -0.08 3.13 7.71
N SER A 59 -1.09 3.99 7.94
CA SER A 59 -1.75 4.73 6.85
C SER A 59 -0.78 5.66 6.12
N VAL A 60 0.11 6.35 6.83
CA VAL A 60 1.13 7.21 6.24
C VAL A 60 2.12 6.41 5.40
N GLU A 61 2.56 5.24 5.89
CA GLU A 61 3.47 4.36 5.17
C GLU A 61 2.84 3.81 3.88
N TRP A 62 1.59 3.35 3.94
CA TRP A 62 0.88 2.85 2.76
C TRP A 62 0.57 3.95 1.74
N ASN A 63 0.35 5.19 2.17
CA ASN A 63 0.10 6.33 1.26
C ASN A 63 1.29 6.67 0.36
N LYS A 64 2.50 6.22 0.72
CA LYS A 64 3.67 6.33 -0.17
C LYS A 64 3.43 5.62 -1.51
N THR A 65 2.59 4.58 -1.53
CA THR A 65 2.17 3.89 -2.77
C THR A 65 1.28 4.71 -3.72
N GLY A 66 0.97 5.97 -3.38
CA GLY A 66 0.06 6.83 -4.14
C GLY A 66 -1.40 6.69 -3.74
N LEU A 67 -1.68 5.86 -2.74
CA LEU A 67 -3.00 5.76 -2.10
C LEU A 67 -3.24 6.94 -1.15
N GLU A 68 -4.50 7.23 -0.91
CA GLU A 68 -4.98 8.19 0.09
C GLU A 68 -5.83 7.45 1.14
N LEU A 69 -5.17 6.62 1.95
CA LEU A 69 -5.76 5.95 3.10
C LEU A 69 -5.79 6.94 4.26
N ARG A 70 -7.00 7.29 4.72
CA ARG A 70 -7.20 8.21 5.84
C ARG A 70 -7.50 7.41 7.10
N PHE A 71 -6.94 7.85 8.23
CA PHE A 71 -7.20 7.23 9.54
C PHE A 71 -8.70 7.04 9.82
N ALA A 72 -9.53 8.04 9.51
CA ALA A 72 -10.97 7.97 9.75
C ALA A 72 -11.63 6.80 9.00
N ASP A 73 -11.26 6.58 7.73
CA ASP A 73 -11.81 5.49 6.92
C ASP A 73 -11.40 4.12 7.48
N LEU A 74 -10.15 4.00 7.93
CA LEU A 74 -9.63 2.77 8.53
C LEU A 74 -10.26 2.50 9.90
N ALA A 75 -10.49 3.54 10.69
CA ALA A 75 -11.08 3.42 12.03
C ALA A 75 -12.58 3.03 11.99
N GLU A 76 -13.30 3.31 10.89
CA GLU A 76 -14.70 2.90 10.72
C GLU A 76 -14.86 1.38 10.56
N THR A 77 -13.88 0.72 9.96
CA THR A 77 -13.88 -0.73 9.70
C THR A 77 -12.53 -1.32 10.08
N PRO A 78 -12.20 -1.46 11.38
CA PRO A 78 -10.87 -1.85 11.84
C PRO A 78 -10.60 -3.36 11.67
N THR A 79 -10.90 -3.88 10.49
CA THR A 79 -10.71 -5.27 10.06
C THR A 79 -9.81 -5.29 8.84
N LEU A 80 -9.08 -6.39 8.63
CA LEU A 80 -8.17 -6.51 7.50
C LEU A 80 -8.95 -6.54 6.17
N ASP A 81 -10.14 -7.14 6.13
CA ASP A 81 -11.02 -7.17 4.95
C ASP A 81 -11.50 -5.76 4.56
N GLY A 82 -12.02 -4.97 5.50
CA GLY A 82 -12.57 -3.64 5.26
C GLY A 82 -11.48 -2.68 4.76
N TRP A 83 -10.28 -2.78 5.34
CA TRP A 83 -9.13 -2.02 4.87
C TRP A 83 -8.72 -2.42 3.46
N TRP A 84 -8.72 -3.72 3.17
CA TRP A 84 -8.38 -4.22 1.85
C TRP A 84 -9.38 -3.77 0.78
N GLU A 85 -10.69 -3.73 1.07
CA GLU A 85 -11.69 -3.21 0.16
C GLU A 85 -11.46 -1.73 -0.20
N ILE A 86 -11.06 -0.91 0.79
CA ILE A 86 -10.70 0.49 0.57
C ILE A 86 -9.50 0.59 -0.38
N VAL A 87 -8.46 -0.21 -0.13
CA VAL A 87 -7.25 -0.24 -0.95
C VAL A 87 -7.57 -0.68 -2.39
N GLN A 88 -8.33 -1.76 -2.57
CA GLN A 88 -8.70 -2.25 -3.90
C GLN A 88 -9.51 -1.22 -4.70
N ARG A 89 -10.41 -0.48 -4.04
CA ARG A 89 -11.15 0.60 -4.68
C ARG A 89 -10.19 1.68 -5.19
N GLN A 90 -9.31 2.17 -4.34
CA GLN A 90 -8.38 3.24 -4.71
C GLN A 90 -7.37 2.80 -5.78
N GLN A 91 -6.86 1.57 -5.73
CA GLN A 91 -5.96 1.05 -6.75
C GLN A 91 -6.62 0.97 -8.13
N ARG A 92 -7.91 0.62 -8.21
CA ARG A 92 -8.67 0.65 -9.47
C ARG A 92 -8.81 2.07 -10.01
N ASP A 93 -9.13 3.02 -9.14
CA ASP A 93 -9.29 4.44 -9.52
C ASP A 93 -7.96 5.03 -10.02
N LEU A 94 -6.85 4.72 -9.34
CA LEU A 94 -5.50 5.11 -9.76
C LEU A 94 -5.10 4.49 -11.11
N ALA A 95 -5.40 3.21 -11.32
CA ALA A 95 -5.13 2.53 -12.59
C ALA A 95 -5.93 3.15 -13.74
N ALA A 96 -7.24 3.37 -13.54
CA ALA A 96 -8.11 4.01 -14.53
C ALA A 96 -7.65 5.44 -14.89
N GLY A 97 -7.22 6.21 -13.89
CA GLY A 97 -6.65 7.54 -14.11
C GLY A 97 -5.35 7.51 -14.93
N LYS A 98 -4.47 6.55 -14.64
CA LYS A 98 -3.21 6.37 -15.38
C LYS A 98 -3.46 5.97 -16.84
N ASP A 99 -4.44 5.10 -17.09
CA ASP A 99 -4.82 4.68 -18.45
C ASP A 99 -5.37 5.86 -19.26
N LEU A 100 -6.23 6.69 -18.66
CA LEU A 100 -6.77 7.89 -19.33
C LEU A 100 -5.67 8.88 -19.72
N LEU A 101 -4.69 9.10 -18.83
CA LEU A 101 -3.54 9.96 -19.11
C LEU A 101 -2.65 9.39 -20.23
N ALA A 102 -2.44 8.07 -20.24
CA ALA A 102 -1.67 7.40 -21.29
C ALA A 102 -2.34 7.54 -22.67
N MET A 103 -3.67 7.37 -22.72
CA MET A 103 -4.46 7.55 -23.95
C MET A 103 -4.40 9.00 -24.46
N ALA A 104 -4.50 9.99 -23.57
CA ALA A 104 -4.40 11.41 -23.93
C ALA A 104 -3.01 11.77 -24.50
N ASN A 105 -1.93 11.25 -23.91
CA ASN A 105 -0.57 11.51 -24.37
C ASN A 105 -0.28 10.87 -25.74
N ALA A 106 -0.81 9.67 -26.00
CA ALA A 106 -0.65 8.99 -27.29
C ALA A 106 -1.30 9.75 -28.47
N ALA A 107 -2.38 10.48 -28.23
CA ALA A 107 -3.07 11.27 -29.26
C ALA A 107 -2.38 12.61 -29.59
N GLY A 108 -1.53 13.14 -28.70
CA GLY A 108 -0.89 14.45 -28.85
C GLY A 108 0.47 14.46 -29.57
N GLY A 109 1.11 13.31 -29.73
CA GLY A 109 2.51 13.20 -30.20
C GLY A 109 2.75 13.18 -31.71
N ALA A 110 1.71 13.32 -32.55
CA ALA A 110 1.81 13.15 -34.01
C ALA A 110 2.00 14.47 -34.80
N ARG A 111 2.70 15.47 -34.26
CA ARG A 111 2.89 16.77 -34.95
C ARG A 111 4.36 17.11 -35.16
#